data_AF-A0A3C0AHD0-F1
#
_entry.id   AF-A0A3C0AHD0-F1
#
_cell.length_a   1.000
_cell.length_b   1.000
_cell.length_c   1.000
_cell.angle_alpha   90.00
_cell.angle_beta   90.00
_cell.angle_gamma   90.00
#
_symmetry.space_group_name_H-M   'P 1'
#
loop_
_entity.id
_entity.type
_entity.pdbx_description
1 polymer ?
#
loop_
_entity_poly.entity_id
_entity_poly.type
_entity_poly.pdbx_seq_one_letter_code
_entity_poly.pdbx_strand_id
1 'polypeptide(L)'
;MKYYSCLLCLLFFSVTASAAEIQHIWLTHQSHQPDKIVVNWSTSLPGNSIVHFGLAPDSMTTVKKADNTSLHHVEIPLAARDAIYHYRVQTGKLFSDLATFKAYPTDRLRVAIVADWQARPDLSSLLKDDIHLLLTAGDNISNLWQTCGPGKPDCIEPYLNLIGAYPELFRSTPFMPILGNHDREVYPRGKQPPEHAVYDVEATAFRRFFELPDEEWKWKFDIPEFGIRFAALDFNHISDIGTTWQTCHPLDRESEQYRWYESVTQKHPGHL
;
A
#
# COMPACT_ATOMS: atom_id res chain seq x y z
N MET A 1 -1.42 74.44 -8.81
CA MET A 1 -0.94 73.05 -8.65
C MET A 1 -2.02 72.12 -9.19
N LYS A 2 -1.72 71.36 -10.25
CA LYS A 2 -2.65 70.40 -10.86
C LYS A 2 -2.52 69.06 -10.12
N TYR A 3 -3.60 68.54 -9.54
CA TYR A 3 -3.63 67.21 -8.97
C TYR A 3 -4.02 66.21 -10.06
N TYR A 4 -3.11 65.29 -10.39
CA TYR A 4 -3.40 64.13 -11.24
C TYR A 4 -3.97 63.02 -10.36
N SER A 5 -5.23 62.66 -10.59
CA SER A 5 -5.86 61.49 -9.98
C SER A 5 -5.40 60.25 -10.75
N CYS A 6 -4.58 59.42 -10.12
CA CYS A 6 -4.12 58.16 -10.70
C CYS A 6 -5.14 57.06 -10.34
N LEU A 7 -5.93 56.63 -11.31
CA LEU A 7 -6.92 55.57 -11.16
C LEU A 7 -6.20 54.22 -11.14
N LEU A 8 -6.09 53.61 -9.96
CA LEU A 8 -5.48 52.29 -9.77
C LEU A 8 -6.51 51.20 -10.15
N CYS A 9 -6.37 50.60 -11.35
CA CYS A 9 -7.11 49.40 -11.72
C CYS A 9 -6.52 48.18 -11.01
N LEU A 10 -7.20 47.70 -9.97
CA LEU A 10 -6.91 46.42 -9.33
C LEU A 10 -7.49 45.29 -10.18
N LEU A 11 -6.64 44.63 -10.97
CA LEU A 11 -6.95 43.36 -11.63
C LEU A 11 -6.99 42.26 -10.57
N PHE A 12 -8.19 41.82 -10.20
CA PHE A 12 -8.39 40.61 -9.42
C PHE A 12 -8.06 39.39 -10.28
N PHE A 13 -6.85 38.86 -10.16
CA PHE A 13 -6.56 37.50 -10.62
C PHE A 13 -7.28 36.53 -9.69
N SER A 14 -8.34 35.88 -10.18
CA SER A 14 -8.95 34.74 -9.52
C SER A 14 -7.92 33.61 -9.49
N VAL A 15 -7.24 33.44 -8.35
CA VAL A 15 -6.45 32.24 -8.09
C VAL A 15 -7.46 31.10 -7.96
N THR A 16 -7.62 30.31 -9.01
CA THR A 16 -8.30 29.02 -8.91
C THR A 16 -7.40 28.13 -8.07
N ALA A 17 -7.69 28.05 -6.76
CA ALA A 17 -7.09 27.03 -5.91
C ALA A 17 -7.49 25.67 -6.50
N SER A 18 -6.55 24.98 -7.13
CA SER A 18 -6.73 23.60 -7.57
C SER A 18 -7.07 22.78 -6.33
N ALA A 19 -8.23 22.13 -6.35
CA ALA A 19 -8.65 21.30 -5.24
C ALA A 19 -7.83 19.99 -5.25
N ALA A 20 -7.61 19.41 -4.06
CA ALA A 20 -6.86 18.16 -3.89
C ALA A 20 -7.57 16.97 -4.54
N GLU A 21 -7.26 16.66 -5.80
CA GLU A 21 -7.84 15.51 -6.49
C GLU A 21 -7.49 14.22 -5.75
N ILE A 22 -8.49 13.40 -5.44
CA ILE A 22 -8.31 12.06 -4.86
C ILE A 22 -7.87 11.12 -5.98
N GLN A 23 -6.72 10.51 -5.81
CA GLN A 23 -6.06 9.63 -6.76
C GLN A 23 -5.76 8.30 -6.08
N HIS A 24 -5.61 7.24 -6.89
CA HIS A 24 -5.16 5.89 -6.47
C HIS A 24 -5.74 5.41 -5.14
N ILE A 25 -6.88 4.71 -5.15
CA ILE A 25 -7.42 4.11 -3.92
C ILE A 25 -7.07 2.62 -3.89
N TRP A 26 -6.55 2.14 -2.76
CA TRP A 26 -6.26 0.73 -2.55
C TRP A 26 -6.55 0.27 -1.12
N LEU A 27 -6.63 -1.04 -0.94
CA LEU A 27 -6.98 -1.67 0.33
C LEU A 27 -5.83 -2.55 0.82
N THR A 28 -5.50 -2.49 2.10
CA THR A 28 -4.51 -3.37 2.76
C THR A 28 -4.99 -3.78 4.16
N HIS A 29 -4.17 -4.53 4.90
CA HIS A 29 -4.40 -4.82 6.33
C HIS A 29 -3.16 -4.40 7.13
N GLN A 30 -3.34 -3.56 8.15
CA GLN A 30 -2.31 -3.26 9.15
C GLN A 30 -2.43 -4.18 10.38
N SER A 31 -3.64 -4.60 10.72
CA SER A 31 -3.86 -5.57 11.80
C SER A 31 -3.59 -7.01 11.34
N HIS A 32 -3.26 -7.90 12.27
CA HIS A 32 -2.97 -9.32 12.00
C HIS A 32 -4.18 -10.16 11.57
N GLN A 33 -5.39 -9.59 11.55
CA GLN A 33 -6.64 -10.30 11.32
C GLN A 33 -7.59 -9.50 10.41
N PRO A 34 -8.56 -10.17 9.76
CA PRO A 34 -9.48 -9.55 8.80
C PRO A 34 -10.63 -8.76 9.43
N ASP A 35 -10.63 -8.54 10.75
CA ASP A 35 -11.64 -7.76 11.47
C ASP A 35 -11.48 -6.24 11.27
N LYS A 36 -10.44 -5.83 10.54
CA LYS A 36 -10.20 -4.45 10.12
C LYS A 36 -9.58 -4.41 8.74
N ILE A 37 -9.70 -3.27 8.06
CA ILE A 37 -9.06 -3.03 6.76
C ILE A 37 -8.54 -1.59 6.73
N VAL A 38 -7.43 -1.38 6.03
CA VAL A 38 -6.92 -0.03 5.78
C VAL A 38 -7.39 0.41 4.41
N VAL A 39 -8.09 1.54 4.37
CA VAL A 39 -8.40 2.24 3.12
C VAL A 39 -7.31 3.28 2.90
N ASN A 40 -6.62 3.13 1.78
CA ASN A 40 -5.47 3.95 1.43
C ASN A 40 -5.78 4.77 0.18
N TRP A 41 -5.28 6.00 0.12
CA TRP A 41 -5.36 6.80 -1.10
C TRP A 41 -4.28 7.87 -1.17
N SER A 42 -4.08 8.45 -2.36
CA SER A 42 -3.25 9.63 -2.52
C SER A 42 -4.04 10.84 -2.98
N THR A 43 -3.46 12.02 -2.78
CA THR A 43 -4.00 13.28 -3.30
C THR A 43 -2.89 14.14 -3.88
N SER A 44 -3.26 15.02 -4.82
CA SER A 44 -2.32 15.98 -5.40
C SER A 44 -1.86 17.08 -4.43
N LEU A 45 -2.62 17.31 -3.35
CA LEU A 45 -2.31 18.28 -2.29
C LEU A 45 -2.63 17.70 -0.91
N PRO A 46 -1.84 18.03 0.13
CA PRO A 46 -2.09 17.53 1.48
C PRO A 46 -3.47 17.93 2.03
N GLY A 47 -4.07 17.02 2.81
CA GLY A 47 -5.29 17.30 3.55
C GLY A 47 -5.60 16.24 4.61
N ASN A 48 -6.80 16.32 5.18
CA ASN A 48 -7.29 15.37 6.18
C ASN A 48 -7.70 14.03 5.58
N SER A 49 -7.53 12.95 6.34
CA SER A 49 -7.96 11.61 5.94
C SER A 49 -9.31 11.23 6.56
N ILE A 50 -10.35 11.06 5.74
CA ILE A 50 -11.67 10.60 6.21
C ILE A 50 -12.15 9.42 5.36
N VAL A 51 -12.61 8.36 6.00
CA VAL A 51 -13.30 7.23 5.37
C VAL A 51 -14.74 7.19 5.84
N HIS A 52 -15.68 7.13 4.89
CA HIS A 52 -17.08 6.83 5.13
C HIS A 52 -17.31 5.38 4.71
N PHE A 53 -17.89 4.56 5.59
CA PHE A 53 -18.12 3.15 5.29
C PHE A 53 -19.34 2.56 6.03
N GLY A 54 -19.94 1.53 5.45
CA GLY A 54 -21.09 0.85 6.05
C GLY A 54 -21.59 -0.32 5.18
N LEU A 55 -22.63 -1.01 5.65
CA LEU A 55 -23.26 -2.12 4.92
C LEU A 55 -24.30 -1.63 3.90
N ALA A 56 -24.61 -0.33 3.88
CA ALA A 56 -25.48 0.29 2.90
C ALA A 56 -24.97 1.70 2.55
N PRO A 57 -25.13 2.17 1.29
CA PRO A 57 -24.66 3.48 0.86
C PRO A 57 -25.26 4.68 1.61
N ASP A 58 -26.48 4.53 2.14
CA ASP A 58 -27.25 5.55 2.85
C ASP A 58 -27.07 5.48 4.38
N SER A 59 -26.37 4.46 4.88
CA SER A 59 -26.11 4.24 6.31
C SER A 59 -24.63 3.94 6.55
N MET A 60 -23.79 4.96 6.34
CA MET A 60 -22.36 4.90 6.57
C MET A 60 -21.94 5.64 7.84
N THR A 61 -20.98 5.05 8.54
CA THR A 61 -20.26 5.69 9.64
C THR A 61 -18.94 6.28 9.13
N THR A 62 -18.24 7.03 9.98
CA THR A 62 -17.02 7.75 9.58
C THR A 62 -15.86 7.46 10.53
N VAL A 63 -14.68 7.22 9.97
CA VAL A 63 -13.39 7.29 10.69
C VAL A 63 -12.59 8.45 10.12
N LYS A 64 -11.98 9.24 11.00
CA LYS A 64 -11.21 10.44 10.64
C LYS A 64 -9.85 10.40 11.32
N LYS A 65 -8.79 10.69 10.57
CA LYS A 65 -7.49 11.11 11.10
C LYS A 65 -7.33 12.62 10.88
N ALA A 66 -6.72 13.28 11.85
CA ALA A 66 -6.47 14.72 11.83
C ALA A 66 -5.06 15.04 11.28
N ASP A 67 -4.65 14.28 10.27
CA ASP A 67 -3.39 14.43 9.53
C ASP A 67 -3.53 15.47 8.41
N ASN A 68 -2.39 15.99 7.95
CA ASN A 68 -2.29 16.84 6.77
C ASN A 68 -1.26 16.20 5.83
N THR A 69 -1.70 15.23 5.04
CA THR A 69 -0.85 14.36 4.20
C THR A 69 -1.43 14.26 2.79
N SER A 70 -0.58 13.90 1.83
CA SER A 70 -0.97 13.54 0.46
C SER A 70 -1.00 12.03 0.23
N LEU A 71 -0.57 11.25 1.21
CA LEU A 71 -0.62 9.80 1.25
C LEU A 71 -1.36 9.41 2.52
N HIS A 72 -2.57 8.87 2.34
CA HIS A 72 -3.55 8.69 3.39
C HIS A 72 -3.71 7.21 3.73
N HIS A 73 -3.77 6.92 5.02
CA HIS A 73 -3.90 5.57 5.57
C HIS A 73 -4.91 5.58 6.71
N VAL A 74 -6.07 4.96 6.52
CA VAL A 74 -7.14 4.93 7.52
C VAL A 74 -7.64 3.50 7.73
N GLU A 75 -7.34 2.94 8.89
CA GLU A 75 -7.89 1.67 9.34
C GLU A 75 -9.35 1.84 9.80
N ILE A 76 -10.25 1.00 9.28
CA ILE A 76 -11.66 0.94 9.67
C ILE A 76 -11.99 -0.45 10.24
N PRO A 77 -12.84 -0.53 11.28
CA PRO A 77 -13.28 -1.82 11.84
C PRO A 77 -14.35 -2.47 10.95
N LEU A 78 -14.30 -3.80 10.84
CA LEU A 78 -15.26 -4.63 10.09
C LEU A 78 -16.01 -5.55 11.06
N ALA A 79 -17.23 -5.14 11.42
CA ALA A 79 -18.08 -5.90 12.36
C ALA A 79 -18.84 -7.07 11.71
N ALA A 80 -19.02 -7.07 10.39
CA ALA A 80 -19.78 -8.08 9.66
C ALA A 80 -18.86 -8.98 8.83
N ARG A 81 -19.22 -10.26 8.75
CA ARG A 81 -18.63 -11.26 7.87
C ARG A 81 -19.61 -11.58 6.74
N ASP A 82 -19.13 -12.21 5.66
CA ASP A 82 -19.95 -12.60 4.51
C ASP A 82 -20.79 -11.46 3.93
N ALA A 83 -20.24 -10.24 3.97
CA ALA A 83 -20.93 -9.01 3.64
C ALA A 83 -20.16 -8.19 2.61
N ILE A 84 -20.87 -7.31 1.90
CA ILE A 84 -20.28 -6.28 1.05
C ILE A 84 -20.30 -4.97 1.84
N TYR A 85 -19.13 -4.38 2.01
CA TYR A 85 -18.99 -3.04 2.56
C TYR A 85 -19.02 -2.02 1.43
N HIS A 86 -19.76 -0.94 1.63
CA HIS A 86 -19.72 0.27 0.83
C HIS A 86 -18.79 1.27 1.51
N TYR A 87 -17.98 1.97 0.72
CA TYR A 87 -17.13 3.03 1.25
C TYR A 87 -16.85 4.14 0.24
N ARG A 88 -16.42 5.29 0.75
CA ARG A 88 -15.80 6.37 -0.02
C ARG A 88 -14.83 7.14 0.87
N VAL A 89 -13.81 7.72 0.27
CA VAL A 89 -12.84 8.55 0.99
C VAL A 89 -13.11 10.02 0.78
N GLN A 90 -12.64 10.85 1.71
CA GLN A 90 -12.79 12.29 1.66
C GLN A 90 -11.50 12.98 2.12
N THR A 91 -11.04 13.93 1.31
CA THR A 91 -9.96 14.88 1.64
C THR A 91 -10.48 16.29 1.41
N GLY A 92 -10.43 17.13 2.45
CA GLY A 92 -11.07 18.44 2.45
C GLY A 92 -12.58 18.34 2.16
N LYS A 93 -13.01 18.95 1.04
CA LYS A 93 -14.40 18.92 0.56
C LYS A 93 -14.64 17.90 -0.55
N LEU A 94 -13.58 17.23 -1.01
CA LEU A 94 -13.65 16.29 -2.13
C LEU A 94 -13.93 14.89 -1.62
N PHE A 95 -14.77 14.18 -2.37
CA PHE A 95 -15.13 12.80 -2.13
C PHE A 95 -14.71 11.96 -3.33
N SER A 96 -14.28 10.74 -3.08
CA SER A 96 -14.20 9.73 -4.14
C SER A 96 -15.60 9.26 -4.53
N ASP A 97 -15.71 8.60 -5.68
CA ASP A 97 -16.88 7.77 -5.99
C ASP A 97 -17.11 6.71 -4.90
N LEU A 98 -18.36 6.23 -4.83
CA LEU A 98 -18.71 5.10 -3.98
C LEU A 98 -18.04 3.83 -4.52
N ALA A 99 -17.40 3.08 -3.64
CA ALA A 99 -16.77 1.81 -3.94
C ALA A 99 -17.25 0.72 -2.97
N THR A 100 -16.92 -0.52 -3.30
CA THR A 100 -17.26 -1.68 -2.48
C THR A 100 -16.11 -2.65 -2.35
N PHE A 101 -16.05 -3.38 -1.25
CA PHE A 101 -15.20 -4.54 -1.06
C PHE A 101 -15.93 -5.61 -0.25
N LYS A 102 -15.45 -6.85 -0.32
CA LYS A 102 -16.01 -7.97 0.45
C LYS A 102 -15.36 -8.06 1.82
N ALA A 103 -16.17 -8.20 2.86
CA ALA A 103 -15.70 -8.73 4.12
C ALA A 103 -15.24 -10.19 3.94
N TYR A 104 -14.38 -10.66 4.84
CA TYR A 104 -13.90 -12.04 4.75
C TYR A 104 -15.05 -13.03 4.96
N PRO A 105 -15.05 -14.13 4.19
CA PRO A 105 -16.12 -15.12 4.23
C PRO A 105 -16.00 -16.01 5.47
N THR A 106 -17.02 -16.82 5.74
CA THR A 106 -16.99 -17.93 6.70
C THR A 106 -17.03 -19.30 6.02
N ASP A 107 -17.55 -19.39 4.78
CA ASP A 107 -17.67 -20.66 4.05
C ASP A 107 -16.45 -20.96 3.15
N ARG A 108 -16.12 -20.05 2.22
CA ARG A 108 -15.07 -20.29 1.22
C ARG A 108 -14.16 -19.08 1.03
N LEU A 109 -12.91 -19.22 1.45
CA LEU A 109 -11.84 -18.28 1.14
C LEU A 109 -11.28 -18.50 -0.26
N ARG A 110 -11.00 -17.40 -0.97
CA ARG A 110 -10.31 -17.37 -2.27
C ARG A 110 -9.17 -16.39 -2.17
N VAL A 111 -7.94 -16.87 -2.30
CA VAL A 111 -6.73 -16.05 -2.24
C VAL A 111 -5.99 -16.21 -3.56
N ALA A 112 -5.63 -15.10 -4.20
CA ALA A 112 -4.68 -15.11 -5.31
C ALA A 112 -3.29 -14.80 -4.78
N ILE A 113 -2.30 -15.55 -5.25
CA ILE A 113 -0.88 -15.29 -5.00
C ILE A 113 -0.21 -15.15 -6.36
N VAL A 114 0.41 -14.00 -6.59
CA VAL A 114 1.10 -13.69 -7.85
C VAL A 114 2.54 -13.24 -7.58
N ALA A 115 3.39 -13.22 -8.58
CA ALA A 115 4.77 -12.76 -8.46
C ALA A 115 5.21 -12.14 -9.78
N ASP A 116 6.34 -11.45 -9.77
CA ASP A 116 6.98 -10.89 -10.97
C ASP A 116 6.02 -9.98 -11.75
N TRP A 117 5.36 -9.08 -10.99
CA TRP A 117 4.31 -8.23 -11.52
C TRP A 117 4.82 -6.99 -12.27
N GLN A 118 6.13 -6.73 -12.19
CA GLN A 118 6.80 -5.59 -12.81
C GLN A 118 6.57 -5.48 -14.32
N ALA A 119 6.20 -6.57 -14.99
CA ALA A 119 5.84 -6.59 -16.42
C ALA A 119 4.41 -6.12 -16.74
N ARG A 120 3.57 -5.89 -15.73
CA ARG A 120 2.16 -5.46 -15.85
C ARG A 120 1.30 -6.34 -16.79
N PRO A 121 1.11 -7.63 -16.49
CA PRO A 121 0.24 -8.54 -17.22
C PRO A 121 -1.24 -8.14 -17.11
N ASP A 122 -2.09 -8.73 -17.95
CA ASP A 122 -3.55 -8.61 -17.83
C ASP A 122 -4.05 -9.39 -16.61
N LEU A 123 -4.84 -8.71 -15.76
CA LEU A 123 -5.38 -9.22 -14.51
C LEU A 123 -6.90 -9.36 -14.51
N SER A 124 -7.52 -9.21 -15.68
CA SER A 124 -8.96 -9.32 -15.83
C SER A 124 -9.50 -10.67 -15.34
N SER A 125 -8.70 -11.73 -15.32
CA SER A 125 -9.07 -13.02 -14.73
C SER A 125 -9.22 -12.97 -13.21
N LEU A 126 -8.35 -12.25 -12.49
CA LEU A 126 -8.42 -12.15 -11.03
C LEU A 126 -9.72 -11.48 -10.55
N LEU A 127 -10.19 -10.47 -11.29
CA LEU A 127 -11.48 -9.84 -11.04
C LEU A 127 -12.64 -10.85 -11.22
N LYS A 128 -12.55 -11.71 -12.24
CA LYS A 128 -13.56 -12.75 -12.52
C LYS A 128 -13.52 -13.90 -11.52
N ASP A 129 -12.36 -14.19 -10.96
CA ASP A 129 -12.18 -15.27 -9.98
C ASP A 129 -12.80 -14.96 -8.61
N ASP A 130 -13.25 -13.72 -8.41
CA ASP A 130 -13.96 -13.24 -7.23
C ASP A 130 -13.16 -13.53 -5.94
N ILE A 131 -11.90 -13.11 -5.93
CA ILE A 131 -10.98 -13.32 -4.82
C ILE A 131 -11.34 -12.46 -3.60
N HIS A 132 -10.91 -12.88 -2.41
CA HIS A 132 -11.09 -12.15 -1.15
C HIS A 132 -9.82 -11.43 -0.69
N LEU A 133 -8.66 -11.94 -1.10
CA LEU A 133 -7.35 -11.44 -0.72
C LEU A 133 -6.39 -11.65 -1.90
N LEU A 134 -5.60 -10.62 -2.19
CA LEU A 134 -4.52 -10.65 -3.15
C LEU A 134 -3.19 -10.54 -2.41
N LEU A 135 -2.32 -11.52 -2.61
CA LEU A 135 -0.95 -11.54 -2.11
C LEU A 135 0.03 -11.50 -3.27
N THR A 136 1.22 -10.94 -3.04
CA THR A 136 2.35 -11.16 -3.95
C THR A 136 3.50 -11.92 -3.28
N ALA A 137 4.34 -12.55 -4.09
CA ALA A 137 5.60 -13.15 -3.68
C ALA A 137 6.81 -12.34 -4.18
N GLY A 138 6.67 -11.00 -4.26
CA GLY A 138 7.74 -10.08 -4.63
C GLY A 138 7.70 -9.58 -6.07
N ASP A 139 8.57 -8.59 -6.32
CA ASP A 139 8.81 -7.92 -7.59
C ASP A 139 7.52 -7.31 -8.15
N ASN A 140 6.92 -6.44 -7.32
CA ASN A 140 5.68 -5.74 -7.62
C ASN A 140 5.89 -4.59 -8.62
N ILE A 141 7.06 -3.94 -8.54
CA ILE A 141 7.49 -2.85 -9.43
C ILE A 141 8.81 -3.21 -10.10
N SER A 142 9.17 -2.52 -11.20
CA SER A 142 10.42 -2.80 -11.91
C SER A 142 11.67 -2.39 -11.15
N ASN A 143 11.62 -1.27 -10.43
CA ASN A 143 12.66 -0.68 -9.56
C ASN A 143 12.21 0.73 -9.15
N LEU A 144 12.95 1.36 -8.22
CA LEU A 144 12.71 2.75 -7.83
C LEU A 144 13.38 3.74 -8.81
N TRP A 145 14.58 3.41 -9.28
CA TRP A 145 15.44 4.39 -9.95
C TRP A 145 15.01 4.81 -11.35
N GLN A 146 14.30 3.98 -12.12
CA GLN A 146 13.87 4.33 -13.48
C GLN A 146 12.86 5.46 -13.47
N THR A 147 11.95 5.48 -12.49
CA THR A 147 10.94 6.54 -12.35
C THR A 147 11.45 7.69 -11.50
N CYS A 148 12.17 7.40 -10.41
CA CYS A 148 12.54 8.41 -9.43
C CYS A 148 13.90 9.06 -9.70
N GLY A 149 14.75 8.41 -10.50
CA GLY A 149 16.18 8.67 -10.56
C GLY A 149 16.95 7.85 -9.51
N PRO A 150 18.26 7.65 -9.73
CA PRO A 150 19.09 6.81 -8.87
C PRO A 150 19.25 7.40 -7.46
N GLY A 151 19.29 6.53 -6.45
CA GLY A 151 19.57 6.86 -5.06
C GLY A 151 18.43 7.51 -4.27
N LYS A 152 17.17 7.27 -4.67
CA LYS A 152 15.99 7.83 -3.99
C LYS A 152 15.15 6.75 -3.30
N PRO A 153 15.55 6.28 -2.09
CA PRO A 153 14.91 5.17 -1.40
C PRO A 153 13.49 5.47 -0.90
N ASP A 154 13.13 6.74 -0.74
CA ASP A 154 11.85 7.21 -0.19
C ASP A 154 10.77 7.48 -1.26
N CYS A 155 11.11 7.28 -2.53
CA CYS A 155 10.23 7.59 -3.65
C CYS A 155 9.17 6.49 -3.86
N ILE A 156 7.90 6.86 -3.72
CA ILE A 156 6.76 5.94 -3.82
C ILE A 156 6.10 5.89 -5.20
N GLU A 157 6.57 6.71 -6.15
CA GLU A 157 5.95 6.88 -7.47
C GLU A 157 5.76 5.56 -8.26
N PRO A 158 6.71 4.59 -8.24
CA PRO A 158 6.50 3.30 -8.89
C PRO A 158 5.32 2.52 -8.32
N TYR A 159 5.08 2.60 -7.00
CA TYR A 159 3.95 1.94 -6.34
C TYR A 159 2.63 2.63 -6.67
N LEU A 160 2.60 3.96 -6.71
CA LEU A 160 1.43 4.70 -7.22
C LEU A 160 1.09 4.30 -8.66
N ASN A 161 2.11 4.14 -9.51
CA ASN A 161 1.94 3.66 -10.87
C ASN A 161 1.42 2.22 -10.95
N LEU A 162 1.84 1.34 -10.03
CA LEU A 162 1.28 0.00 -9.91
C LEU A 162 -0.21 0.06 -9.54
N ILE A 163 -0.58 0.81 -8.50
CA ILE A 163 -1.99 0.97 -8.10
C ILE A 163 -2.82 1.58 -9.24
N GLY A 164 -2.27 2.59 -9.93
CA GLY A 164 -2.89 3.24 -11.07
C GLY A 164 -3.08 2.34 -12.30
N ALA A 165 -2.30 1.27 -12.44
CA ALA A 165 -2.45 0.33 -13.54
C ALA A 165 -3.69 -0.58 -13.37
N TYR A 166 -4.14 -0.81 -12.13
CA TYR A 166 -5.24 -1.73 -11.82
C TYR A 166 -6.22 -1.15 -10.78
N PRO A 167 -6.82 0.02 -11.04
CA PRO A 167 -7.57 0.76 -10.02
C PRO A 167 -8.79 -0.01 -9.51
N GLU A 168 -9.49 -0.77 -10.36
CA GLU A 168 -10.65 -1.56 -9.95
C GLU A 168 -10.27 -2.69 -8.98
N LEU A 169 -9.18 -3.39 -9.27
CA LEU A 169 -8.70 -4.51 -8.46
C LEU A 169 -8.32 -4.03 -7.06
N PHE A 170 -7.44 -3.03 -6.98
CA PHE A 170 -6.93 -2.55 -5.69
C PHE A 170 -7.99 -1.83 -4.85
N ARG A 171 -8.98 -1.21 -5.50
CA ARG A 171 -10.09 -0.52 -4.81
C ARG A 171 -11.14 -1.48 -4.24
N SER A 172 -11.17 -2.74 -4.70
CA SER A 172 -12.19 -3.71 -4.31
C SER A 172 -11.66 -4.93 -3.57
N THR A 173 -10.36 -5.20 -3.66
CA THR A 173 -9.71 -6.38 -3.08
C THR A 173 -8.53 -5.96 -2.19
N PRO A 174 -8.48 -6.38 -0.91
CA PRO A 174 -7.32 -6.20 -0.05
C PRO A 174 -6.06 -6.78 -0.70
N PHE A 175 -5.00 -5.98 -0.70
CA PHE A 175 -3.70 -6.30 -1.24
C PHE A 175 -2.66 -6.36 -0.12
N MET A 176 -1.94 -7.47 0.00
CA MET A 176 -0.83 -7.60 0.95
C MET A 176 0.43 -8.06 0.22
N PRO A 177 1.25 -7.11 -0.26
CA PRO A 177 2.47 -7.46 -0.96
C PRO A 177 3.58 -7.97 -0.04
N ILE A 178 4.50 -8.71 -0.64
CA ILE A 178 5.78 -9.08 -0.06
C ILE A 178 6.89 -8.45 -0.90
N LEU A 179 8.02 -8.15 -0.28
CA LEU A 179 9.20 -7.61 -0.95
C LEU A 179 9.86 -8.62 -1.88
N GLY A 180 10.06 -8.22 -3.14
CA GLY A 180 11.08 -8.75 -4.02
C GLY A 180 12.38 -7.94 -3.93
N ASN A 181 13.33 -8.21 -4.84
CA ASN A 181 14.51 -7.38 -4.97
C ASN A 181 14.23 -6.09 -5.73
N HIS A 182 13.37 -6.14 -6.75
CA HIS A 182 13.08 -4.97 -7.57
C HIS A 182 12.34 -3.89 -6.78
N ASP A 183 11.54 -4.27 -5.79
CA ASP A 183 10.76 -3.37 -4.94
C ASP A 183 11.60 -2.32 -4.16
N ARG A 184 12.91 -2.55 -4.06
CA ARG A 184 13.84 -1.66 -3.33
C ARG A 184 15.14 -1.38 -4.09
N GLU A 185 15.16 -1.66 -5.38
CA GLU A 185 16.32 -1.36 -6.23
C GLU A 185 16.40 0.15 -6.49
N VAL A 186 17.38 0.82 -5.87
CA VAL A 186 17.58 2.29 -5.92
C VAL A 186 18.70 2.72 -6.87
N TYR A 187 19.54 1.79 -7.31
CA TYR A 187 20.50 1.99 -8.40
C TYR A 187 20.45 0.79 -9.36
N PRO A 188 20.86 0.91 -10.63
CA PRO A 188 20.97 -0.25 -11.51
C PRO A 188 22.09 -1.19 -11.07
N ARG A 189 21.87 -2.50 -11.15
CA ARG A 189 22.98 -3.48 -11.05
C ARG A 189 23.94 -3.37 -12.26
N GLY A 190 25.24 -3.45 -11.97
CA GLY A 190 26.31 -3.57 -12.97
C GLY A 190 26.87 -4.99 -13.08
N LYS A 191 28.01 -5.15 -13.79
CA LYS A 191 28.72 -6.44 -13.90
C LYS A 191 29.46 -6.85 -12.62
N GLN A 192 29.72 -5.91 -11.73
CA GLN A 192 30.44 -6.07 -10.48
C GLN A 192 29.75 -5.19 -9.41
N PRO A 193 29.86 -5.55 -8.11
CA PRO A 193 29.33 -4.72 -7.04
C PRO A 193 29.91 -3.29 -7.10
N PRO A 194 29.06 -2.24 -7.10
CA PRO A 194 29.54 -0.87 -7.07
C PRO A 194 30.00 -0.45 -5.67
N GLU A 195 30.56 0.75 -5.53
CA GLU A 195 31.00 1.29 -4.23
C GLU A 195 29.85 1.71 -3.30
N HIS A 196 28.64 1.87 -3.85
CA HIS A 196 27.43 2.25 -3.11
C HIS A 196 26.43 1.11 -3.08
N ALA A 197 25.55 1.08 -2.08
CA ALA A 197 24.47 0.10 -2.01
C ALA A 197 23.51 0.27 -3.20
N VAL A 198 23.22 -0.83 -3.89
CA VAL A 198 22.29 -0.86 -5.03
C VAL A 198 20.83 -0.89 -4.57
N TYR A 199 20.60 -1.42 -3.38
CA TYR A 199 19.28 -1.65 -2.82
C TYR A 199 19.12 -0.93 -1.50
N ASP A 200 17.89 -0.52 -1.24
CA ASP A 200 17.48 -0.06 0.08
C ASP A 200 17.00 -1.25 0.91
N VAL A 201 17.89 -1.84 1.71
CA VAL A 201 17.57 -3.01 2.55
C VAL A 201 16.37 -2.73 3.46
N GLU A 202 16.27 -1.50 3.97
CA GLU A 202 15.18 -1.05 4.85
C GLU A 202 13.83 -0.93 4.15
N ALA A 203 13.81 -1.01 2.81
CA ALA A 203 12.62 -0.92 1.97
C ALA A 203 11.75 0.32 2.27
N THR A 204 12.39 1.48 2.39
CA THR A 204 11.80 2.75 2.86
C THR A 204 10.54 3.13 2.08
N ALA A 205 10.60 3.15 0.74
CA ALA A 205 9.43 3.48 -0.08
C ALA A 205 8.29 2.46 0.07
N PHE A 206 8.61 1.17 0.17
CA PHE A 206 7.62 0.10 0.31
C PHE A 206 6.85 0.24 1.62
N ARG A 207 7.57 0.34 2.73
CA ARG A 207 7.02 0.48 4.09
C ARG A 207 6.26 1.79 4.27
N ARG A 208 6.76 2.87 3.67
CA ARG A 208 6.04 4.14 3.63
C ARG A 208 4.70 4.04 2.86
N PHE A 209 4.63 3.19 1.84
CA PHE A 209 3.49 3.14 0.93
C PHE A 209 2.42 2.13 1.35
N PHE A 210 2.82 0.95 1.83
CA PHE A 210 1.89 -0.11 2.23
C PHE A 210 1.79 -0.20 3.75
N GLU A 211 0.59 0.03 4.26
CA GLU A 211 0.26 -0.31 5.64
C GLU A 211 0.04 -1.82 5.73
N LEU A 212 0.99 -2.49 6.37
CA LEU A 212 1.04 -3.93 6.57
C LEU A 212 1.24 -4.23 8.06
N PRO A 213 1.04 -5.47 8.50
CA PRO A 213 1.25 -5.80 9.90
C PRO A 213 2.74 -5.82 10.28
N ASP A 214 3.00 -5.96 11.58
CA ASP A 214 4.35 -6.04 12.16
C ASP A 214 5.28 -4.90 11.68
N GLU A 215 6.47 -5.22 11.15
CA GLU A 215 7.45 -4.25 10.64
C GLU A 215 7.31 -3.94 9.15
N GLU A 216 6.24 -4.44 8.50
CA GLU A 216 5.84 -4.24 7.10
C GLU A 216 6.77 -4.86 6.04
N TRP A 217 8.09 -4.92 6.28
CA TRP A 217 9.04 -5.67 5.44
C TRP A 217 9.01 -7.19 5.71
N LYS A 218 8.54 -7.57 6.90
CA LYS A 218 8.10 -8.92 7.28
C LYS A 218 6.81 -8.76 8.06
N TRP A 219 5.89 -9.71 7.90
CA TRP A 219 4.59 -9.62 8.56
C TRP A 219 3.88 -10.96 8.58
N LYS A 220 2.95 -11.14 9.51
CA LYS A 220 1.99 -12.25 9.49
C LYS A 220 0.56 -11.77 9.34
N PHE A 221 -0.28 -12.59 8.71
CA PHE A 221 -1.71 -12.38 8.65
C PHE A 221 -2.46 -13.68 8.91
N ASP A 222 -3.31 -13.67 9.93
CA ASP A 222 -4.07 -14.81 10.39
C ASP A 222 -5.50 -14.69 9.89
N ILE A 223 -6.04 -15.78 9.33
CA ILE A 223 -7.46 -15.93 9.01
C ILE A 223 -7.97 -17.12 9.82
N PRO A 224 -8.34 -16.89 11.10
CA PRO A 224 -8.63 -17.98 12.02
C PRO A 224 -9.80 -18.85 11.58
N GLU A 225 -10.81 -18.28 10.89
CA GLU A 225 -11.97 -19.04 10.41
C GLU A 225 -11.58 -20.19 9.46
N PHE A 226 -10.45 -20.07 8.77
CA PHE A 226 -9.91 -21.10 7.88
C PHE A 226 -8.69 -21.82 8.45
N GLY A 227 -8.23 -21.46 9.65
CA GLY A 227 -7.01 -22.00 10.25
C GLY A 227 -5.75 -21.70 9.41
N ILE A 228 -5.72 -20.56 8.72
CA ILE A 228 -4.62 -20.16 7.83
C ILE A 228 -3.80 -19.03 8.47
N ARG A 229 -2.48 -19.12 8.32
CA ARG A 229 -1.52 -18.02 8.54
C ARG A 229 -0.71 -17.82 7.27
N PHE A 230 -0.63 -16.57 6.82
CA PHE A 230 0.38 -16.12 5.87
C PHE A 230 1.53 -15.48 6.64
N ALA A 231 2.76 -15.76 6.21
CA ALA A 231 3.97 -15.13 6.75
C ALA A 231 4.81 -14.62 5.59
N ALA A 232 5.02 -13.31 5.55
CA ALA A 232 5.88 -12.63 4.61
C ALA A 232 7.30 -12.54 5.16
N LEU A 233 8.26 -12.93 4.34
CA LEU A 233 9.66 -13.00 4.68
C LEU A 233 10.48 -12.30 3.61
N ASP A 234 11.58 -11.71 4.04
CA ASP A 234 12.54 -11.04 3.19
C ASP A 234 13.70 -11.97 2.83
N PHE A 235 13.57 -12.68 1.70
CA PHE A 235 14.57 -13.64 1.20
C PHE A 235 14.94 -13.38 -0.25
N ASN A 236 15.63 -12.28 -0.49
CA ASN A 236 15.99 -11.82 -1.83
C ASN A 236 17.51 -11.75 -1.98
N HIS A 237 18.06 -12.32 -3.06
CA HIS A 237 19.51 -12.36 -3.36
C HIS A 237 20.37 -12.73 -2.15
N ILE A 238 20.05 -13.84 -1.48
CA ILE A 238 20.70 -14.26 -0.23
C ILE A 238 22.22 -14.47 -0.35
N SER A 239 22.73 -14.67 -1.57
CA SER A 239 24.17 -14.76 -1.85
C SER A 239 24.92 -13.43 -1.73
N ASP A 240 24.21 -12.30 -1.77
CA ASP A 240 24.79 -10.96 -1.80
C ASP A 240 24.95 -10.34 -0.40
N ILE A 241 24.61 -11.08 0.66
CA ILE A 241 24.73 -10.61 2.05
C ILE A 241 26.16 -10.18 2.36
N GLY A 242 26.29 -8.99 2.97
CA GLY A 242 27.57 -8.37 3.30
C GLY A 242 28.24 -7.65 2.13
N THR A 243 27.57 -7.53 0.97
CA THR A 243 28.04 -6.77 -0.19
C THR A 243 27.18 -5.55 -0.46
N THR A 244 27.61 -4.68 -1.38
CA THR A 244 26.81 -3.55 -1.87
C THR A 244 25.62 -3.96 -2.76
N TRP A 245 25.46 -5.26 -3.05
CA TRP A 245 24.27 -5.85 -3.67
C TRP A 245 23.30 -6.49 -2.67
N GLN A 246 23.60 -6.44 -1.37
CA GLN A 246 22.68 -6.98 -0.37
C GLN A 246 21.30 -6.34 -0.53
N THR A 247 20.29 -7.19 -0.73
CA THR A 247 18.90 -6.73 -0.90
C THR A 247 18.09 -6.94 0.36
N CYS A 248 18.31 -8.05 1.08
CA CYS A 248 17.51 -8.45 2.22
C CYS A 248 18.18 -8.20 3.58
N HIS A 249 17.37 -8.24 4.63
CA HIS A 249 17.85 -8.28 6.01
C HIS A 249 18.62 -9.58 6.30
N PRO A 250 19.43 -9.62 7.39
CA PRO A 250 20.12 -10.83 7.80
C PRO A 250 19.16 -12.02 8.04
N LEU A 251 19.59 -13.23 7.70
CA LEU A 251 18.76 -14.44 7.72
C LEU A 251 19.34 -15.62 8.51
N ASP A 252 20.50 -15.43 9.15
CA ASP A 252 21.08 -16.43 10.04
C ASP A 252 20.23 -16.63 11.30
N ARG A 253 20.53 -17.66 12.11
CA ARG A 253 19.72 -18.03 13.28
C ARG A 253 19.65 -16.96 14.36
N GLU A 254 20.62 -16.06 14.41
CA GLU A 254 20.64 -14.96 15.36
C GLU A 254 19.89 -13.73 14.82
N SER A 255 19.49 -13.75 13.55
CA SER A 255 18.79 -12.65 12.91
C SER A 255 17.39 -12.46 13.47
N GLU A 256 16.96 -11.19 13.44
CA GLU A 256 15.64 -10.79 13.87
C GLU A 256 14.53 -11.50 13.08
N GLN A 257 14.72 -11.65 11.77
CA GLN A 257 13.77 -12.34 10.91
C GLN A 257 13.69 -13.84 11.25
N TYR A 258 14.81 -14.53 11.45
CA TYR A 258 14.79 -15.96 11.73
C TYR A 258 14.08 -16.26 13.05
N ARG A 259 14.42 -15.52 14.11
CA ARG A 259 13.77 -15.67 15.43
C ARG A 259 12.28 -15.31 15.38
N TRP A 260 11.92 -14.26 14.64
CA TRP A 260 10.52 -13.92 14.41
C TRP A 260 9.79 -15.06 13.69
N TYR A 261 10.36 -15.59 12.61
CA TYR A 261 9.79 -16.68 11.83
C TYR A 261 9.59 -17.96 12.67
N GLU A 262 10.59 -18.32 13.48
CA GLU A 262 10.48 -19.44 14.42
C GLU A 262 9.32 -19.23 15.40
N SER A 263 9.16 -18.01 15.94
CA SER A 263 8.07 -17.70 16.86
C SER A 263 6.67 -17.78 16.24
N VAL A 264 6.52 -17.43 14.96
CA VAL A 264 5.23 -17.45 14.26
C VAL A 264 4.92 -18.82 13.65
N THR A 265 5.90 -19.70 13.47
CA THR A 265 5.66 -21.07 12.97
C THR A 265 5.35 -22.07 14.09
N GLN A 266 5.77 -21.78 15.33
CA GLN A 266 5.47 -22.62 16.50
C GLN A 266 4.04 -22.45 17.04
N LYS A 267 3.31 -21.41 16.64
CA LYS A 267 1.97 -21.09 17.14
C LYS A 267 0.93 -21.35 16.06
N HIS A 268 -0.16 -22.02 16.40
CA HIS A 268 -1.31 -22.10 15.50
C HIS A 268 -1.90 -20.71 15.21
N PRO A 269 -2.53 -20.50 14.03
CA PRO A 269 -3.38 -19.33 13.79
C PRO A 269 -4.51 -19.34 14.82
N GLY A 270 -4.74 -18.21 15.49
CA GLY A 270 -5.72 -18.13 16.57
C GLY A 270 -6.42 -16.78 16.56
N HIS A 271 -7.65 -16.75 17.07
CA HIS A 271 -8.32 -15.52 17.44
C HIS A 271 -7.51 -14.82 18.55
N LEU A 272 -7.35 -13.50 18.45
CA LEU A 272 -6.71 -12.69 19.49
C LEU A 272 -7.59 -12.65 20.74
#